data_AF-A0A329T947-F1
#
_entry.id   AF-A0A329T947-F1
#
_cell.length_a   1.000
_cell.length_b   1.000
_cell.length_c   1.000
_cell.angle_alpha   90.00
_cell.angle_beta   90.00
_cell.angle_gamma   90.00
#
_symmetry.space_group_name_H-M   'P 1'
#
loop_
_entity.id
_entity.type
_entity.pdbx_description
1 polymer ?
#
loop_
_entity_poly.entity_id
_entity_poly.type
_entity_poly.pdbx_seq_one_letter_code
_entity_poly.pdbx_strand_id
1 'polypeptide(L)'
;MSLAADTREAVRAHPFLLDALRSGVLNYSAAAAWLADERDLDGDADAVATALRRFREDLPPYATDERAASVTMRSGVRIVTDDEDGDDEGDTDDPLLRVAGATVVPEGSRTALLATGDVDAGALSAVLGRLDAVDVAVAAAGVAGDSLAVVVDRRDGATALRVIEDALAAVPGAEGK
;
A
#
# COMPACT_ATOMS: atom_id res chain seq x y z
N MET A 1 22.19 -1.72 -23.39
CA MET A 1 21.25 -2.62 -22.68
C MET A 1 20.37 -3.29 -23.73
N SER A 2 19.48 -4.22 -23.34
CA SER A 2 18.58 -4.89 -24.28
C SER A 2 17.14 -4.50 -24.00
N LEU A 3 16.32 -4.37 -25.04
CA LEU A 3 14.90 -4.04 -24.92
C LEU A 3 14.16 -4.91 -23.88
N ALA A 4 14.51 -6.19 -23.78
CA ALA A 4 13.93 -7.09 -22.79
C ALA A 4 14.32 -6.75 -21.35
N ALA A 5 15.57 -6.32 -21.12
CA ALA A 5 16.00 -5.83 -19.81
C ALA A 5 15.28 -4.52 -19.45
N ASP A 6 15.22 -3.58 -20.41
CA ASP A 6 14.60 -2.27 -20.22
C ASP A 6 13.08 -2.40 -19.98
N THR A 7 12.41 -3.32 -20.70
CA THR A 7 10.99 -3.65 -20.46
C THR A 7 10.77 -4.16 -19.04
N ARG A 8 11.64 -5.04 -18.53
CA ARG A 8 11.53 -5.58 -17.17
C ARG A 8 11.71 -4.49 -16.12
N GLU A 9 12.68 -3.61 -16.32
CA GLU A 9 12.91 -2.47 -15.45
C GLU A 9 11.70 -1.53 -15.45
N ALA A 10 11.15 -1.22 -16.62
CA ALA A 10 9.97 -0.39 -16.74
C ALA A 10 8.74 -1.00 -16.03
N VAL A 11 8.51 -2.32 -16.14
CA VAL A 11 7.44 -2.99 -15.38
C VAL A 11 7.67 -2.91 -13.87
N ARG A 12 8.90 -3.09 -13.40
CA ARG A 12 9.23 -3.02 -11.96
C ARG A 12 9.08 -1.60 -11.39
N ALA A 13 9.32 -0.57 -12.19
CA ALA A 13 9.07 0.81 -11.81
C ALA A 13 7.57 1.14 -11.65
N HIS A 14 6.67 0.25 -12.10
CA HIS A 14 5.23 0.45 -12.10
C HIS A 14 4.51 -0.77 -11.47
N PRO A 15 4.36 -0.80 -10.13
CA PRO A 15 3.80 -1.96 -9.43
C PRO A 15 2.45 -2.46 -9.97
N PHE A 16 1.57 -1.56 -10.41
CA PHE A 16 0.29 -1.94 -11.02
C PHE A 16 0.45 -2.78 -12.30
N LEU A 17 1.48 -2.52 -13.12
CA LEU A 17 1.79 -3.34 -14.30
C LEU A 17 2.34 -4.69 -13.89
N LEU A 18 3.21 -4.72 -12.88
CA LEU A 18 3.79 -5.97 -12.38
C LEU A 18 2.68 -6.91 -11.86
N ASP A 19 1.75 -6.41 -11.07
CA ASP A 19 0.65 -7.22 -10.55
C ASP A 19 -0.34 -7.64 -11.64
N ALA A 20 -0.68 -6.75 -12.58
CA ALA A 20 -1.50 -7.08 -13.74
C ALA A 20 -0.84 -8.14 -14.65
N LEU A 21 0.49 -8.07 -14.79
CA LEU A 21 1.27 -9.03 -15.57
C LEU A 21 1.26 -10.41 -14.89
N ARG A 22 1.53 -10.46 -13.58
CA ARG A 22 1.54 -11.70 -12.78
C ARG A 22 0.16 -12.36 -12.71
N SER A 23 -0.91 -11.57 -12.62
CA SER A 23 -2.30 -12.07 -12.60
C SER A 23 -2.83 -12.43 -13.99
N GLY A 24 -2.13 -12.04 -15.05
CA GLY A 24 -2.48 -12.38 -16.43
C GLY A 24 -3.64 -11.57 -17.01
N VAL A 25 -4.05 -10.49 -16.35
CA VAL A 25 -5.13 -9.59 -16.82
C VAL A 25 -4.62 -8.49 -17.75
N LEU A 26 -3.30 -8.35 -17.90
CA LEU A 26 -2.68 -7.29 -18.69
C LEU A 26 -2.95 -7.47 -20.20
N ASN A 27 -3.50 -6.42 -20.84
CA ASN A 27 -3.50 -6.31 -22.29
C ASN A 27 -2.10 -5.91 -22.78
N TYR A 28 -1.34 -6.88 -23.29
CA TYR A 28 0.04 -6.67 -23.72
C TYR A 28 0.21 -5.60 -24.78
N SER A 29 -0.72 -5.48 -25.73
CA SER A 29 -0.62 -4.50 -26.81
C SER A 29 -0.81 -3.07 -26.27
N ALA A 30 -1.78 -2.88 -25.38
CA ALA A 30 -2.01 -1.58 -24.74
C ALA A 30 -0.84 -1.20 -23.82
N ALA A 31 -0.35 -2.15 -23.01
CA ALA A 31 0.78 -1.94 -22.13
C ALA A 31 2.07 -1.62 -22.91
N ALA A 32 2.29 -2.30 -24.03
CA ALA A 32 3.43 -2.06 -24.89
C ALA A 32 3.40 -0.67 -25.54
N ALA A 33 2.24 -0.24 -26.05
CA ALA A 33 2.07 1.11 -26.59
C ALA A 33 2.33 2.17 -25.51
N TRP A 34 1.76 1.99 -24.31
CA TRP A 34 2.00 2.90 -23.19
C TRP A 34 3.48 2.97 -22.78
N LEU A 35 4.18 1.84 -22.73
CA LEU A 35 5.61 1.79 -22.44
C LEU A 35 6.46 2.44 -23.54
N ALA A 36 6.12 2.21 -24.81
CA ALA A 36 6.84 2.82 -25.93
C ALA A 36 6.63 4.35 -25.97
N ASP A 37 5.38 4.81 -25.84
CA ASP A 37 5.02 6.23 -26.02
C ASP A 37 5.31 7.07 -24.78
N GLU A 38 4.90 6.61 -23.60
CA GLU A 38 4.93 7.42 -22.37
C GLU A 38 6.21 7.23 -21.55
N ARG A 39 6.98 6.17 -21.86
CA ARG A 39 8.23 5.82 -21.16
C ARG A 39 9.44 5.71 -22.09
N ASP A 40 9.31 6.15 -23.34
CA ASP A 40 10.39 6.29 -24.33
C ASP A 40 11.26 5.03 -24.45
N LEU A 41 10.60 3.87 -24.48
CA LEU A 41 11.28 2.58 -24.56
C LEU A 41 11.72 2.32 -26.02
N ASP A 42 13.02 2.08 -26.23
CA ASP A 42 13.62 1.85 -27.54
C ASP A 42 13.19 0.51 -28.19
N GLY A 43 12.00 0.47 -28.77
CA GLY A 43 11.48 -0.69 -29.50
C GLY A 43 10.08 -0.46 -30.06
N ASP A 44 9.72 -1.20 -31.10
CA ASP A 44 8.33 -1.23 -31.55
C ASP A 44 7.43 -1.94 -30.51
N ALA A 45 6.14 -1.60 -30.50
CA ALA A 45 5.19 -2.13 -29.53
C ALA A 45 5.05 -3.67 -29.60
N ASP A 46 5.31 -4.30 -30.75
CA ASP A 46 5.23 -5.76 -30.88
C ASP A 46 6.41 -6.46 -30.20
N ALA A 47 7.60 -5.88 -30.29
CA ALA A 47 8.80 -6.33 -29.60
C ALA A 47 8.64 -6.18 -28.09
N VAL A 48 8.09 -5.05 -27.61
CA VAL A 48 7.78 -4.83 -26.19
C VAL A 48 6.72 -5.81 -25.69
N ALA A 49 5.62 -6.01 -26.44
CA ALA A 49 4.58 -6.99 -26.09
C ALA A 49 5.15 -8.41 -26.00
N THR A 50 6.09 -8.77 -26.89
CA THR A 50 6.80 -10.05 -26.83
C THR A 50 7.69 -10.16 -25.60
N ALA A 51 8.41 -9.09 -25.24
CA ALA A 51 9.21 -9.04 -24.02
C ALA A 51 8.35 -9.17 -22.76
N LEU A 52 7.17 -8.53 -22.70
CA LEU A 52 6.22 -8.66 -21.59
C LEU A 52 5.73 -10.09 -21.41
N ARG A 53 5.35 -10.78 -22.51
CA ARG A 53 4.90 -12.18 -22.46
C ARG A 53 5.99 -13.10 -21.89
N ARG A 54 7.22 -12.95 -22.39
CA ARG A 54 8.38 -13.71 -21.88
C ARG A 54 8.64 -13.40 -20.40
N PHE A 55 8.55 -12.13 -20.01
CA PHE A 55 8.79 -11.77 -18.63
C PHE A 55 7.74 -12.36 -17.69
N ARG A 56 6.48 -12.44 -18.10
CA ARG A 56 5.45 -13.13 -17.31
C ARG A 56 5.81 -14.59 -17.04
N GLU A 57 6.37 -15.30 -18.01
CA GLU A 57 6.80 -16.69 -17.84
C GLU A 57 7.91 -16.84 -16.78
N ASP A 58 8.72 -15.79 -16.59
CA ASP A 58 9.77 -15.74 -15.57
C ASP A 58 9.28 -15.31 -14.17
N LEU A 59 8.03 -14.82 -14.06
CA LEU A 59 7.51 -14.26 -12.81
C LEU A 59 6.74 -15.31 -11.98
N PRO A 60 6.83 -15.24 -10.64
CA PRO A 60 5.93 -16.02 -9.81
C PRO A 60 4.47 -15.59 -10.07
N PRO A 61 3.52 -16.54 -10.05
CA PRO A 61 2.12 -16.21 -10.24
C PRO A 61 1.66 -15.19 -9.19
N TYR A 62 0.64 -14.41 -9.55
CA TYR A 62 -0.01 -13.54 -8.57
C TYR A 62 -0.74 -14.43 -7.56
N ALA A 63 -0.41 -14.26 -6.29
CA ALA A 63 -1.04 -14.95 -5.18
C ALA A 63 -1.35 -13.95 -4.06
N THR A 64 -2.29 -14.30 -3.21
CA THR A 64 -2.68 -13.51 -2.04
C THR A 64 -2.78 -14.43 -0.84
N ASP A 65 -2.30 -13.94 0.30
CA ASP A 65 -2.38 -14.64 1.58
C ASP A 65 -3.18 -13.83 2.59
N GLU A 66 -3.93 -14.53 3.44
CA GLU A 66 -4.64 -13.94 4.57
C GLU A 66 -3.66 -13.65 5.72
N ARG A 67 -3.87 -12.52 6.40
CA ARG A 67 -3.15 -12.14 7.61
C ARG A 67 -4.05 -12.33 8.83
N ALA A 68 -3.60 -13.15 9.77
CA ALA A 68 -4.32 -13.36 11.03
C ALA A 68 -4.15 -12.14 11.94
N ALA A 69 -4.99 -11.13 11.74
CA ALA A 69 -4.99 -9.90 12.51
C ALA A 69 -6.40 -9.43 12.83
N SER A 70 -6.56 -8.82 14.01
CA SER A 70 -7.82 -8.20 14.43
C SER A 70 -7.71 -6.69 14.31
N VAL A 71 -8.75 -6.05 13.78
CA VAL A 71 -8.80 -4.59 13.58
C VAL A 71 -9.72 -3.96 14.61
N THR A 72 -9.24 -2.92 15.27
CA THR A 72 -10.02 -2.13 16.24
C THR A 72 -10.01 -0.66 15.86
N MET A 73 -11.09 0.06 16.20
CA MET A 73 -11.18 1.50 16.00
C MET A 73 -10.96 2.24 17.31
N ARG A 74 -10.05 3.22 17.30
CA ARG A 74 -9.87 4.22 18.35
C ARG A 74 -10.25 5.59 17.80
N SER A 75 -11.45 6.05 18.15
CA SER A 75 -11.94 7.37 17.77
C SER A 75 -11.34 8.44 18.68
N GLY A 76 -11.32 9.69 18.18
CA GLY A 76 -10.94 10.83 18.99
C GLY A 76 -9.44 11.04 19.04
N VAL A 77 -8.73 10.83 17.94
CA VAL A 77 -7.27 11.04 17.85
C VAL A 77 -6.96 12.32 17.05
N ARG A 78 -5.79 12.91 17.30
CA ARG A 78 -5.21 14.01 16.54
C ARG A 78 -3.75 13.70 16.21
N ILE A 79 -3.21 14.43 15.24
CA ILE A 79 -1.78 14.43 14.94
C ILE A 79 -1.25 15.76 15.47
N VAL A 80 -0.23 15.71 16.30
CA VAL A 80 0.51 16.88 16.79
C VAL A 80 1.91 16.88 16.20
N THR A 81 2.43 18.07 15.90
CA THR A 81 3.82 18.24 15.47
C THR A 81 4.65 18.95 16.53
N ASP A 82 5.93 18.60 16.64
CA ASP A 82 6.87 19.18 17.63
C ASP A 82 6.98 20.72 17.57
N ASP A 83 6.63 21.34 16.44
CA ASP A 83 6.62 22.81 16.24
C ASP A 83 5.34 23.51 16.77
N GLU A 84 4.30 22.75 17.12
CA GLU A 84 3.09 23.29 17.74
C GLU A 84 3.37 23.46 19.24
N ASP A 85 3.88 24.64 19.63
CA ASP A 85 4.16 25.06 21.02
C ASP A 85 3.07 24.56 22.00
N GLY A 86 3.37 23.46 22.68
CA GLY A 86 2.50 22.83 23.67
C GLY A 86 3.33 22.44 24.87
N ASP A 87 3.41 23.35 25.85
CA ASP A 87 3.85 23.10 27.23
C ASP A 87 2.85 22.17 27.96
N ASP A 88 2.58 20.99 27.39
CA ASP A 88 1.77 19.96 28.02
C ASP A 88 2.68 18.74 28.31
N GLU A 89 3.47 18.87 29.37
CA GLU A 89 3.99 17.73 30.15
C GLU A 89 2.83 17.06 30.93
N GLY A 90 1.65 16.95 30.33
CA GLY A 90 0.53 16.18 30.84
C GLY A 90 0.76 14.72 30.47
N ASP A 91 0.83 13.84 31.48
CA ASP A 91 0.87 12.37 31.39
C ASP A 91 0.26 11.86 30.07
N THR A 92 1.10 11.74 29.06
CA THR A 92 0.63 11.51 27.69
C THR A 92 0.43 10.01 27.58
N ASP A 93 -0.83 9.59 27.52
CA ASP A 93 -1.25 8.28 27.02
C ASP A 93 -0.27 7.77 25.95
N ASP A 94 0.19 6.52 26.05
CA ASP A 94 1.19 5.95 25.13
C ASP A 94 0.83 6.24 23.66
N PRO A 95 1.68 6.96 22.90
CA PRO A 95 1.35 7.44 21.57
C PRO A 95 1.12 6.27 20.62
N LEU A 96 0.07 6.35 19.81
CA LEU A 96 -0.32 5.26 18.90
C LEU A 96 0.68 5.06 17.75
N LEU A 97 1.28 6.16 17.30
CA LEU A 97 2.23 6.20 16.21
C LEU A 97 3.06 7.46 16.34
N ARG A 98 4.38 7.35 16.16
CA ARG A 98 5.28 8.49 16.05
C ARG A 98 6.16 8.34 14.81
N VAL A 99 6.18 9.38 13.99
CA VAL A 99 7.02 9.46 12.79
C VAL A 99 7.80 10.76 12.87
N ALA A 100 9.08 10.67 13.23
CA ALA A 100 9.92 11.82 13.53
C ALA A 100 9.20 12.79 14.52
N GLY A 101 9.00 14.05 14.12
CA GLY A 101 8.33 15.06 14.93
C GLY A 101 6.81 15.10 14.82
N ALA A 102 6.17 14.08 14.25
CA ALA A 102 4.71 13.95 14.21
C ALA A 102 4.25 12.79 15.10
N THR A 103 3.31 13.05 16.01
CA THR A 103 2.80 12.06 16.98
C THR A 103 1.28 11.97 16.91
N VAL A 104 0.76 10.75 16.86
CA VAL A 104 -0.68 10.48 16.97
C VAL A 104 -1.04 10.30 18.44
N VAL A 105 -1.82 11.24 18.96
CA VAL A 105 -2.25 11.30 20.37
C VAL A 105 -3.77 11.33 20.50
N PRO A 106 -4.34 11.02 21.69
CA PRO A 106 -5.77 11.16 21.96
C PRO A 106 -6.29 12.61 21.87
N GLU A 107 -7.58 12.80 22.15
CA GLU A 107 -8.27 14.09 22.20
C GLU A 107 -8.30 14.87 20.88
N GLY A 108 -8.75 14.21 19.81
CA GLY A 108 -8.93 14.82 18.50
C GLY A 108 -10.24 14.48 17.79
N SER A 109 -10.30 14.79 16.49
CA SER A 109 -11.48 14.60 15.64
C SER A 109 -11.34 13.46 14.63
N ARG A 110 -10.19 12.78 14.58
CA ARG A 110 -9.90 11.69 13.65
C ARG A 110 -10.15 10.32 14.28
N THR A 111 -10.04 9.27 13.47
CA THR A 111 -10.16 7.88 13.89
C THR A 111 -8.89 7.12 13.52
N ALA A 112 -8.27 6.45 14.50
CA ALA A 112 -7.22 5.47 14.27
C ALA A 112 -7.83 4.07 14.13
N LEU A 113 -7.33 3.30 13.17
CA LEU A 113 -7.60 1.90 12.95
C LEU A 113 -6.32 1.13 13.29
N LEU A 114 -6.43 0.23 14.27
CA LEU A 114 -5.30 -0.52 14.81
C LEU A 114 -5.51 -1.98 14.50
N ALA A 115 -4.65 -2.54 13.66
CA ALA A 115 -4.59 -3.97 13.41
C ALA A 115 -3.46 -4.59 14.25
N THR A 116 -3.76 -5.68 14.95
CA THR A 116 -2.79 -6.44 15.75
C THR A 116 -2.82 -7.91 15.36
N GLY A 117 -1.65 -8.49 15.15
CA GLY A 117 -1.46 -9.87 14.68
C GLY A 117 -0.38 -9.94 13.60
N ASP A 118 -0.53 -10.84 12.63
CA ASP A 118 0.47 -11.12 11.59
C ASP A 118 0.51 -10.02 10.49
N VAL A 119 0.76 -8.77 10.89
CA VAL A 119 0.86 -7.60 10.01
C VAL A 119 2.31 -7.24 9.73
N ASP A 120 2.58 -6.83 8.50
CA ASP A 120 3.91 -6.42 8.05
C ASP A 120 3.81 -5.22 7.09
N ALA A 121 4.96 -4.80 6.53
CA ALA A 121 5.01 -3.72 5.54
C ALA A 121 4.24 -4.04 4.25
N GLY A 122 4.13 -5.32 3.87
CA GLY A 122 3.33 -5.76 2.72
C GLY A 122 1.84 -5.58 2.98
N ALA A 123 1.37 -5.93 4.18
CA ALA A 123 0.01 -5.69 4.64
C ALA A 123 -0.32 -4.19 4.66
N LEU A 124 0.60 -3.34 5.17
CA LEU A 124 0.42 -1.89 5.14
C LEU A 124 0.32 -1.36 3.71
N SER A 125 1.19 -1.80 2.80
CA SER A 125 1.12 -1.42 1.38
C SER A 125 -0.24 -1.78 0.75
N ALA A 126 -0.71 -3.01 0.98
CA ALA A 126 -2.00 -3.47 0.48
C ALA A 126 -3.18 -2.65 1.04
N VAL A 127 -3.15 -2.36 2.34
CA VAL A 127 -4.14 -1.51 3.00
C VAL A 127 -4.18 -0.11 2.39
N LEU A 128 -3.02 0.55 2.25
CA LEU A 128 -2.94 1.91 1.71
C LEU A 128 -3.44 1.94 0.25
N GLY A 129 -3.04 0.98 -0.57
CA GLY A 129 -3.51 0.88 -1.96
C GLY A 129 -5.02 0.69 -2.08
N ARG A 130 -5.64 -0.11 -1.19
CA ARG A 130 -7.10 -0.30 -1.22
C ARG A 130 -7.87 0.89 -0.67
N LEU A 131 -7.34 1.60 0.33
CA LEU A 131 -7.96 2.83 0.84
C LEU A 131 -7.93 3.95 -0.19
N ASP A 132 -6.81 4.11 -0.90
CA ASP A 132 -6.69 5.05 -2.01
C ASP A 132 -7.70 4.73 -3.12
N ALA A 133 -7.86 3.46 -3.49
CA ALA A 133 -8.81 3.03 -4.52
C ALA A 133 -10.30 3.30 -4.20
N VAL A 134 -10.63 3.62 -2.94
CA VAL A 134 -11.99 4.00 -2.51
C VAL A 134 -12.07 5.44 -1.99
N ASP A 135 -11.08 6.27 -2.35
CA ASP A 135 -11.00 7.70 -2.00
C ASP A 135 -10.97 7.99 -0.48
N VAL A 136 -10.41 7.08 0.32
CA VAL A 136 -10.21 7.30 1.76
C VAL A 136 -8.82 7.87 2.03
N ALA A 137 -8.78 9.17 2.37
CA ALA A 137 -7.53 9.85 2.68
C ALA A 137 -6.92 9.36 4.02
N VAL A 138 -5.66 8.94 3.96
CA VAL A 138 -4.88 8.52 5.13
C VAL A 138 -4.03 9.69 5.63
N ALA A 139 -4.25 10.09 6.88
CA ALA A 139 -3.54 11.20 7.51
C ALA A 139 -2.20 10.78 8.13
N ALA A 140 -2.11 9.55 8.63
CA ALA A 140 -0.89 8.92 9.12
C ALA A 140 -1.05 7.41 9.07
N ALA A 141 0.04 6.68 8.82
CA ALA A 141 0.05 5.24 8.92
C ALA A 141 1.45 4.70 9.26
N GLY A 142 1.48 3.49 9.81
CA GLY A 142 2.73 2.81 10.12
C GLY A 142 2.50 1.37 10.52
N VAL A 143 3.59 0.59 10.50
CA VAL A 143 3.63 -0.78 11.00
C VAL A 143 4.92 -0.97 11.78
N ALA A 144 4.84 -1.61 12.94
CA ALA A 144 5.98 -1.93 13.79
C ALA A 144 5.65 -3.16 14.64
N GLY A 145 6.54 -4.17 14.60
CA GLY A 145 6.25 -5.48 15.19
C GLY A 145 4.94 -6.03 14.63
N ASP A 146 4.07 -6.49 15.53
CA ASP A 146 2.80 -7.13 15.19
C ASP A 146 1.63 -6.13 15.17
N SER A 147 1.92 -4.84 14.93
CA SER A 147 0.93 -3.75 14.99
C SER A 147 1.01 -2.84 13.77
N LEU A 148 -0.16 -2.53 13.20
CA LEU A 148 -0.35 -1.61 12.09
C LEU A 148 -1.37 -0.55 12.52
N ALA A 149 -1.06 0.72 12.26
CA ALA A 149 -1.94 1.84 12.54
C ALA A 149 -2.22 2.62 11.25
N VAL A 150 -3.49 3.01 11.05
CA VAL A 150 -3.93 3.92 9.99
C VAL A 150 -4.87 4.95 10.60
N VAL A 151 -4.61 6.23 10.36
CA VAL A 151 -5.43 7.34 10.84
C VAL A 151 -6.17 7.96 9.67
N VAL A 152 -7.49 8.07 9.79
CA VAL A 152 -8.39 8.63 8.78
C VAL A 152 -9.30 9.69 9.39
N ASP A 153 -10.00 10.42 8.53
CA ASP A 153 -11.08 11.30 8.95
C ASP A 153 -12.22 10.52 9.61
N ARG A 154 -12.87 11.12 10.62
CA ARG A 154 -13.89 10.41 11.43
C ARG A 154 -15.06 9.87 10.60
N ARG A 155 -15.42 10.58 9.53
CA ARG A 155 -16.51 10.16 8.63
C ARG A 155 -16.16 8.89 7.84
N ASP A 156 -14.87 8.63 7.63
CA ASP A 156 -14.38 7.53 6.80
C ASP A 156 -14.09 6.27 7.63
N GLY A 157 -14.12 6.35 8.96
CA GLY A 157 -13.72 5.26 9.86
C GLY A 157 -14.42 3.92 9.61
N ALA A 158 -15.73 3.93 9.35
CA ALA A 158 -16.48 2.70 9.06
C ALA A 158 -16.17 2.10 7.68
N THR A 159 -15.87 2.94 6.69
CA THR A 159 -15.42 2.48 5.36
C THR A 159 -14.01 1.92 5.45
N ALA A 160 -13.12 2.67 6.11
CA ALA A 160 -11.74 2.26 6.32
C ALA A 160 -11.64 0.91 7.05
N LEU A 161 -12.47 0.68 8.09
CA LEU A 161 -12.45 -0.58 8.83
C LEU A 161 -12.68 -1.78 7.92
N ARG A 162 -13.76 -1.74 7.12
CA ARG A 162 -14.12 -2.81 6.19
C ARG A 162 -13.04 -3.03 5.13
N VAL A 163 -12.52 -1.93 4.58
CA VAL A 163 -11.47 -2.00 3.54
C VAL A 163 -10.18 -2.60 4.09
N ILE A 164 -9.80 -2.27 5.34
CA ILE A 164 -8.62 -2.84 6.00
C ILE A 164 -8.83 -4.34 6.25
N GLU A 165 -9.97 -4.74 6.80
CA GLU A 165 -10.29 -6.17 7.03
C GLU A 165 -10.23 -6.96 5.71
N ASP A 166 -10.87 -6.43 4.66
CA ASP A 166 -10.84 -7.03 3.34
C ASP A 166 -9.42 -7.08 2.75
N ALA A 167 -8.60 -6.05 2.99
CA ALA A 167 -7.21 -6.00 2.53
C ALA A 167 -6.36 -7.08 3.20
N LEU A 168 -6.51 -7.25 4.52
CA LEU A 168 -5.79 -8.24 5.30
C LEU A 168 -6.19 -9.68 4.95
N ALA A 169 -7.42 -9.89 4.47
CA ALA A 169 -7.87 -11.19 3.98
C ALA A 169 -7.21 -11.64 2.66
N ALA A 170 -6.58 -10.72 1.92
CA ALA A 170 -5.97 -11.03 0.62
C ALA A 170 -4.80 -10.08 0.31
N VAL A 171 -3.74 -10.17 1.11
CA VAL A 171 -2.51 -9.38 0.92
C VAL A 171 -1.71 -9.97 -0.25
N PRO A 172 -1.39 -9.18 -1.28
CA PRO A 172 -0.58 -9.66 -2.41
C PRO A 172 0.81 -10.12 -1.96
N GLY A 173 1.24 -11.28 -2.46
CA GLY A 173 2.55 -11.87 -2.20
C GLY A 173 3.05 -12.64 -3.41
N ALA A 174 4.35 -12.96 -3.45
CA ALA A 174 4.80 -14.13 -4.20
C ALA A 174 4.54 -15.32 -3.28
N GLU A 175 3.96 -16.42 -3.80
CA GLU A 175 3.65 -17.62 -2.99
C GLU A 175 4.76 -17.88 -1.96
N GLY A 176 4.34 -17.97 -0.70
CA GLY A 176 5.23 -18.17 0.44
C GLY A 176 6.22 -19.31 0.20
N LYS A 177 7.47 -19.08 0.56
CA LYS A 177 8.42 -20.16 0.81
C LYS A 177 8.34 -20.56 2.27
#